data_AF-A0A7Y9MW85-F1
#
_entry.id   AF-A0A7Y9MW85-F1
#
_cell.length_a   1.000
_cell.length_b   1.000
_cell.length_c   1.000
_cell.angle_alpha   90.00
_cell.angle_beta   90.00
_cell.angle_gamma   90.00
#
_symmetry.space_group_name_H-M   'P 1'
#
loop_
_entity.id
_entity.type
_entity.pdbx_description
1 polymer ?
#
loop_
_entity_poly.entity_id
_entity_poly.type
_entity_poly.pdbx_seq_one_letter_code
_entity_poly.pdbx_strand_id
1 'polypeptide(L)' 'MKGNRKGQYSIRINDQWRVCFQWKDGDALDVEIVDYH' A
#
# COMPACT_ATOMS: atom_id res chain seq x y z
N MET A 1 -7.14 2.06 -20.17
CA MET A 1 -5.81 2.62 -19.85
C MET A 1 -5.42 2.17 -18.44
N LYS A 2 -4.41 1.29 -18.29
CA LYS A 2 -3.95 0.81 -16.98
C LYS A 2 -3.15 1.94 -16.32
N GLY A 3 -3.71 2.51 -15.26
CA GLY A 3 -3.18 3.68 -14.56
C GLY A 3 -1.75 3.48 -14.06
N ASN A 4 -0.94 4.52 -14.25
CA ASN A 4 0.46 4.66 -13.87
C ASN A 4 0.69 4.65 -12.33
N ARG A 5 0.44 3.53 -11.66
CA ARG A 5 0.86 3.33 -10.26
C ARG A 5 1.80 2.14 -10.12
N LYS A 6 2.86 2.11 -10.94
CA LYS A 6 4.01 1.23 -10.69
C LYS A 6 4.69 1.75 -9.42
N GLY A 7 4.59 1.02 -8.31
CA GLY A 7 5.30 1.34 -7.08
C GLY A 7 4.44 1.39 -5.81
N GLN A 8 3.11 1.36 -5.90
CA GLN A 8 2.22 1.25 -4.73
C GLN A 8 1.85 -0.20 -4.46
N TYR A 9 1.99 -0.60 -3.19
CA TYR A 9 1.74 -1.92 -2.67
C TYR A 9 0.75 -1.84 -1.50
N SER A 10 0.00 -2.91 -1.29
CA SER A 10 -0.85 -3.03 -0.11
C SER A 10 -0.79 -4.43 0.49
N ILE A 11 -0.75 -4.49 1.82
CA ILE A 11 -0.82 -5.72 2.60
C ILE A 11 -2.11 -5.69 3.40
N ARG A 12 -2.90 -6.76 3.31
CA ARG A 12 -4.10 -6.94 4.12
C ARG A 12 -3.70 -7.55 5.46
N ILE A 13 -4.05 -6.89 6.56
CA ILE A 13 -3.82 -7.40 7.92
C ILE A 13 -4.99 -8.32 8.32
N ASN A 14 -6.21 -7.84 8.14
CA ASN A 14 -7.45 -8.61 8.34
C ASN A 14 -8.58 -7.99 7.50
N ASP A 15 -9.84 -8.33 7.78
CA ASP A 15 -10.98 -7.84 7.01
C ASP A 15 -11.20 -6.32 7.14
N GLN A 16 -10.69 -5.70 8.21
CA GLN A 16 -10.84 -4.27 8.49
C GLN A 16 -9.60 -3.46 8.08
N TRP A 17 -8.38 -3.99 8.27
CA TRP A 17 -7.17 -3.19 8.16
C TRP A 17 -6.32 -3.52 6.95
N ARG A 18 -5.82 -2.47 6.28
CA ARG A 18 -4.81 -2.56 5.20
C ARG A 18 -3.66 -1.60 5.44
N VAL A 19 -2.46 -2.08 5.14
CA VAL A 19 -1.26 -1.24 5.03
C VAL A 19 -1.06 -0.89 3.57
N CYS A 20 -0.92 0.38 3.25
CA CYS A 20 -0.53 0.88 1.94
C CYS A 20 0.87 1.46 2.03
N PHE A 21 1.74 1.18 1.07
CA PHE A 21 3.09 1.72 1.03
C PHE A 21 3.62 1.78 -0.40
N GLN A 22 4.69 2.55 -0.60
CA GLN A 22 5.46 2.56 -1.83
C GLN A 22 6.75 1.77 -1.65
N TRP A 23 7.14 0.98 -2.65
CA TRP A 23 8.45 0.31 -2.64
C TRP A 23 9.42 1.06 -3.54
N LYS A 24 10.51 1.54 -2.96
CA LYS A 24 11.55 2.28 -3.68
C LYS A 24 12.92 1.95 -3.10
N ASP A 25 13.85 1.56 -3.99
CA ASP A 25 15.26 1.32 -3.66
C ASP A 25 15.52 0.33 -2.49
N GLY A 26 14.58 -0.59 -2.24
CA GLY A 26 14.66 -1.58 -1.17
C GLY A 26 13.93 -1.18 0.12
N ASP A 27 13.37 0.03 0.17
CA ASP A 27 12.68 0.57 1.32
C ASP A 27 11.17 0.75 1.07
N ALA A 28 10.41 0.67 2.17
CA ALA A 28 8.99 0.99 2.20
C ALA A 28 8.80 2.46 2.59
N LEU A 29 8.31 3.26 1.65
CA LEU A 29 8.00 4.69 1.82
C LEU A 29 6.49 4.90 1.92
N ASP A 30 6.08 6.06 2.45
CA ASP A 30 4.67 6.48 2.55
C ASP A 30 3.77 5.38 3.13
N VAL A 31 4.22 4.76 4.23
CA VAL A 31 3.52 3.66 4.91
C VAL A 31 2.34 4.20 5.69
N GLU A 32 1.13 3.82 5.29
CA GLU A 32 -0.12 4.23 5.91
C GLU A 32 -0.96 3.01 6.29
N ILE A 33 -1.60 3.08 7.47
CA ILE A 33 -2.60 2.08 7.89
C ILE A 33 -3.98 2.69 7.66
N VAL A 34 -4.79 2.02 6.85
CA VAL A 34 -6.13 2.44 6.48
C VAL A 34 -7.13 1.42 7.02
N ASP A 35 -8.16 1.93 7.70
CA ASP A 35 -9.34 1.15 8.07
C ASP A 35 -10.32 1.13 6.90
N TYR A 36 -10.84 -0.05 6.60
CA TYR A 36 -11.85 -0.29 5.60
C TYR A 36 -13.14 -0.65 6.34
N HIS A 37 -13.90 0.38 6.73
CA HIS A 37 -15.31 0.29 7.15
C HIS A 37 -16.20 1.03 6.14
#